data_AF-A0A7X4FB78-F1
#
_entry.id   AF-A0A7X4FB78-F1
#
_cell.length_a   1.000
_cell.length_b   1.000
_cell.length_c   1.000
_cell.angle_alpha   90.00
_cell.angle_beta   90.00
_cell.angle_gamma   90.00
#
_symmetry.space_group_name_H-M   'P 1'
#
loop_
_entity.id
_entity.type
_entity.pdbx_description
1 polymer ?
#
loop_
_entity_poly.entity_id
_entity_poly.type
_entity_poly.pdbx_seq_one_letter_code
_entity_poly.pdbx_strand_id
1 'polypeptide(L)'
;MKKMAKKKSDTNSNKNGATLGFEATLYQAADKLRNNMDAAEYKHVVLGLIFLKYISDTFEEKHNSLLQEFANPHSDDYIKEESIRYEVVEDRDEYLAENIFYVPKEARWSYLQAKAKQPEIGTLIDNAMHAIEQENLRLKGVLPKNYARPMLDKQRLGELVDLISTIGLGEEENRSKDILGRVYEYFLSQFASAEGKRGGQFYTPRCVVQLLVEMLAPYKGRVYDPCCGSGGMFVQSEAFVEAHGGQRDDISIFGQESNPTTRQLALMNLAIRGIEANLGQEHADSFHNDLHPDLKADYILANPPFNSIDWGGSRLREDRRWAYGAPPPGNANFAWVQHFISHLAPNGIAGFVLANGSMSSNTSTEGEIRKKIIEADLVDCMVALPGQLFYSTSIPVCLWFIARNKENHRFRKRTGETLFIDARRLGRMIDRVHRELTHSEMTRIAETYHAWRGDEGAGEYADVPGFCKSTTLAEVEENGNVLTPGRYVGAEVQEEDSEPFEDTMAHLTKKLTDQMAEARRLDKAIAKNLEIFGFGEDS
;
A
#
# COMPACT_ATOMS: atom_id res chain seq x y z
N MET A 1 -12.42 4.52 64.81
CA MET A 1 -12.91 3.78 63.63
C MET A 1 -13.39 4.76 62.57
N LYS A 2 -12.53 5.14 61.62
CA LYS A 2 -12.88 5.93 60.43
C LYS A 2 -12.60 5.03 59.22
N LYS A 3 -13.65 4.61 58.51
CA LYS A 3 -13.55 3.77 57.29
C LYS A 3 -13.21 4.66 56.10
N MET A 4 -12.11 4.32 55.42
CA MET A 4 -11.69 4.87 54.13
C MET A 4 -12.73 4.52 53.05
N ALA A 5 -13.21 5.54 52.33
CA ALA A 5 -13.96 5.37 51.09
C ALA A 5 -12.97 5.28 49.93
N LYS A 6 -13.00 4.15 49.20
CA LYS A 6 -12.17 3.87 48.03
C LYS A 6 -12.78 4.57 46.81
N LYS A 7 -12.10 5.60 46.30
CA LYS A 7 -12.47 6.34 45.08
C LYS A 7 -12.25 5.41 43.88
N LYS A 8 -13.32 5.05 43.15
CA LYS A 8 -13.20 4.36 41.86
C LYS A 8 -12.64 5.36 40.84
N SER A 9 -11.54 5.00 40.19
CA SER A 9 -10.99 5.73 39.05
C SER A 9 -11.78 5.37 37.80
N ASP A 10 -12.41 6.37 37.19
CA ASP A 10 -12.96 6.25 35.84
C ASP A 10 -11.80 6.17 34.85
N THR A 11 -11.53 4.98 34.34
CA THR A 11 -10.71 4.79 33.14
C THR A 11 -11.56 5.14 31.93
N ASN A 12 -11.43 6.39 31.49
CA ASN A 12 -11.91 6.85 30.20
C ASN A 12 -11.05 6.18 29.12
N SER A 13 -11.60 5.17 28.44
CA SER A 13 -10.90 4.50 27.34
C SER A 13 -10.87 5.43 26.13
N ASN A 14 -9.67 5.89 25.82
CA ASN A 14 -9.37 6.66 24.62
C ASN A 14 -9.63 5.77 23.39
N LYS A 15 -10.77 5.97 22.72
CA LYS A 15 -11.10 5.32 21.46
C LYS A 15 -10.32 5.98 20.32
N ASN A 16 -9.06 5.58 20.12
CA ASN A 16 -8.31 5.91 18.91
C ASN A 16 -7.68 4.64 18.31
N GLY A 17 -8.10 4.29 17.09
CA GLY A 17 -7.24 3.63 16.09
C GLY A 17 -7.03 2.11 16.13
N ALA A 18 -8.04 1.29 16.43
CA ALA A 18 -7.96 -0.15 16.15
C ALA A 18 -9.35 -0.77 15.90
N THR A 19 -9.89 -0.60 14.70
CA THR A 19 -11.00 -1.39 14.15
C THR A 19 -10.57 -2.83 13.79
N LEU A 20 -9.38 -3.29 14.21
CA LEU A 20 -8.69 -4.51 13.76
C LEU A 20 -9.29 -5.86 14.23
N GLY A 21 -10.43 -5.87 14.92
CA GLY A 21 -10.91 -7.08 15.58
C GLY A 21 -11.64 -8.07 14.67
N PHE A 22 -12.52 -7.57 13.81
CA PHE A 22 -13.45 -8.42 13.07
C PHE A 22 -12.85 -8.93 11.76
N GLU A 23 -12.13 -8.09 11.02
CA GLU A 23 -11.44 -8.45 9.76
C GLU A 23 -10.43 -9.57 10.00
N ALA A 24 -9.68 -9.49 11.10
CA ALA A 24 -8.75 -10.54 11.52
C ALA A 24 -9.48 -11.86 11.84
N THR A 25 -10.63 -11.77 12.51
CA THR A 25 -11.45 -12.94 12.85
C THR A 25 -12.04 -13.60 11.59
N LEU A 26 -12.57 -12.79 10.67
CA LEU A 26 -13.05 -13.24 9.36
C LEU A 26 -11.94 -13.91 8.55
N TYR A 27 -10.76 -13.30 8.50
CA TYR A 27 -9.63 -13.86 7.77
C TYR A 27 -9.19 -15.20 8.36
N GLN A 28 -9.11 -15.32 9.68
CA GLN A 28 -8.79 -16.59 10.33
C GLN A 28 -9.86 -17.66 10.08
N ALA A 29 -11.14 -17.27 10.02
CA ALA A 29 -12.21 -18.19 9.68
C ALA A 29 -12.12 -18.64 8.21
N ALA A 30 -11.84 -17.73 7.29
CA ALA A 30 -11.64 -18.04 5.87
C ALA A 30 -10.39 -18.90 5.65
N ASP A 31 -9.26 -18.58 6.28
CA ASP A 31 -8.02 -19.35 6.14
C ASP A 31 -8.17 -20.80 6.64
N LYS A 32 -9.00 -21.04 7.66
CA LYS A 32 -9.37 -22.42 8.07
C LYS A 32 -10.10 -23.20 6.98
N LEU A 33 -10.84 -22.52 6.11
CA LEU A 33 -11.57 -23.12 4.98
C LEU A 33 -10.67 -23.36 3.76
N ARG A 34 -9.45 -22.82 3.75
CA ARG A 34 -8.45 -23.02 2.68
C ARG A 34 -8.00 -24.47 2.52
N ASN A 35 -7.99 -25.23 3.62
CA ASN A 35 -7.50 -26.62 3.67
C ASN A 35 -6.06 -26.73 3.10
N ASN A 36 -5.84 -27.55 2.06
CA ASN A 36 -4.52 -27.78 1.45
C ASN A 36 -4.20 -26.83 0.28
N MET A 37 -5.02 -25.81 0.02
CA MET A 37 -4.79 -24.88 -1.08
C MET A 37 -3.66 -23.89 -0.78
N ASP A 38 -2.87 -23.56 -1.80
CA ASP A 38 -1.90 -22.48 -1.68
C ASP A 38 -2.59 -21.12 -1.53
N ALA A 39 -1.97 -20.22 -0.76
CA ALA A 39 -2.52 -18.88 -0.51
C ALA A 39 -2.71 -18.10 -1.82
N ALA A 40 -1.81 -18.31 -2.79
CA ALA A 40 -1.86 -17.63 -4.08
C ALA A 40 -3.05 -18.04 -4.96
N GLU A 41 -3.54 -19.26 -4.83
CA GLU A 41 -4.75 -19.69 -5.53
C GLU A 41 -6.00 -19.34 -4.73
N TYR A 42 -5.93 -19.47 -3.40
CA TYR A 42 -7.07 -19.24 -2.52
C TYR A 42 -7.50 -17.77 -2.48
N LYS A 43 -6.56 -16.82 -2.61
CA LYS A 43 -6.89 -15.38 -2.62
C LYS A 43 -7.93 -15.02 -3.68
N HIS A 44 -7.86 -15.62 -4.86
CA HIS A 44 -8.78 -15.33 -5.96
C HIS A 44 -10.20 -15.82 -5.67
N VAL A 45 -10.31 -16.96 -5.00
CA VAL A 45 -11.62 -17.50 -4.57
C VAL A 45 -12.27 -16.53 -3.59
N VAL A 46 -11.54 -16.18 -2.52
CA VAL A 46 -12.08 -15.37 -1.43
C VAL A 46 -12.35 -13.93 -1.85
N LEU A 47 -11.39 -13.27 -2.50
CA LEU A 47 -11.55 -11.88 -2.95
C LEU A 47 -12.65 -11.75 -4.00
N GLY A 48 -12.79 -12.72 -4.92
CA GLY A 48 -13.89 -12.74 -5.87
C GLY A 48 -15.26 -12.89 -5.20
N LEU A 49 -15.37 -13.69 -4.14
CA LEU A 49 -16.63 -13.81 -3.38
C LEU A 49 -16.96 -12.56 -2.56
N ILE A 50 -15.96 -11.92 -1.96
CA ILE A 50 -16.14 -10.63 -1.26
C ILE A 50 -16.61 -9.57 -2.26
N PHE A 51 -16.01 -9.53 -3.46
CA PHE A 51 -16.44 -8.64 -4.53
C PHE A 51 -17.90 -8.90 -4.94
N LEU A 52 -18.25 -10.18 -5.15
CA LEU A 52 -19.62 -10.58 -5.51
C LEU A 52 -20.64 -10.19 -4.43
N LYS A 53 -20.31 -10.37 -3.15
CA LYS A 53 -21.13 -9.89 -2.03
C LYS A 53 -21.33 -8.39 -2.11
N TYR A 54 -20.24 -7.63 -2.27
CA TYR A 54 -20.29 -6.17 -2.34
C TYR A 54 -21.19 -5.64 -3.45
N ILE A 55 -21.02 -6.12 -4.69
CA ILE A 55 -21.84 -5.65 -5.80
C ILE A 55 -23.31 -6.05 -5.62
N SER A 56 -23.56 -7.24 -5.05
CA SER A 56 -24.93 -7.69 -4.81
C SER A 56 -25.62 -6.87 -3.72
N ASP A 57 -24.92 -6.56 -2.63
CA ASP A 57 -25.48 -5.73 -1.56
C ASP A 57 -25.76 -4.32 -2.06
N THR A 58 -24.80 -3.73 -2.78
CA THR A 58 -24.95 -2.38 -3.34
C THR A 58 -26.13 -2.31 -4.32
N PHE A 59 -26.31 -3.35 -5.13
CA PHE A 59 -27.46 -3.48 -6.02
C PHE A 59 -28.77 -3.66 -5.24
N GLU A 60 -28.83 -4.58 -4.28
CA GLU A 60 -30.04 -4.86 -3.49
C GLU A 60 -30.47 -3.64 -2.67
N GLU A 61 -29.53 -2.85 -2.14
CA GLU A 61 -29.83 -1.59 -1.45
C GLU A 61 -30.52 -0.58 -2.37
N LYS A 62 -29.96 -0.31 -3.56
CA LYS A 62 -30.58 0.59 -4.54
C LYS A 62 -31.91 0.03 -5.04
N HIS A 63 -32.00 -1.27 -5.30
CA HIS A 63 -33.24 -1.96 -5.69
C HIS A 63 -34.35 -1.76 -4.64
N ASN A 64 -34.05 -1.96 -3.36
CA ASN A 64 -34.99 -1.74 -2.26
C ASN A 64 -35.38 -0.27 -2.10
N SER A 65 -34.43 0.65 -2.27
CA SER A 65 -34.70 2.10 -2.25
C SER A 65 -35.67 2.51 -3.36
N LEU A 66 -35.42 2.09 -4.60
CA LEU A 66 -36.31 2.36 -5.74
C LEU A 66 -37.70 1.75 -5.52
N LEU A 67 -37.78 0.53 -4.99
CA LEU A 67 -39.07 -0.09 -4.66
C LEU A 67 -39.87 0.72 -3.64
N GLN A 68 -39.21 1.27 -2.62
CA GLN A 68 -39.85 2.13 -1.62
C GLN A 68 -40.29 3.47 -2.21
N GLU A 69 -39.45 4.08 -3.04
CA GLU A 69 -39.72 5.32 -3.75
C GLU A 69 -40.92 5.20 -4.69
N PHE A 70 -40.92 4.20 -5.56
CA PHE A 70 -42.04 3.93 -6.49
C PHE A 70 -43.31 3.46 -5.77
N ALA A 71 -43.21 2.98 -4.53
CA ALA A 71 -44.36 2.64 -3.70
C ALA A 71 -44.93 3.85 -2.92
N ASN A 72 -44.21 4.96 -2.81
CA ASN A 72 -44.61 6.13 -2.04
C ASN A 72 -45.56 7.03 -2.85
N PRO A 73 -46.84 7.21 -2.45
CA PRO A 73 -47.80 8.07 -3.16
C PRO A 73 -47.42 9.56 -3.23
N HIS A 74 -46.40 9.98 -2.48
CA HIS A 74 -45.88 11.35 -2.46
C HIS A 74 -44.58 11.51 -3.24
N SER A 75 -44.05 10.44 -3.84
CA SER A 75 -42.93 10.54 -4.79
C SER A 75 -43.45 10.98 -6.15
N ASP A 76 -42.64 11.77 -6.86
CA ASP A 76 -42.92 12.15 -8.25
C ASP A 76 -42.91 10.90 -9.17
N ASP A 77 -42.20 9.84 -8.77
CA ASP A 77 -42.07 8.57 -9.49
C ASP A 77 -43.02 7.47 -8.96
N TYR A 78 -44.12 7.85 -8.31
CA TYR A 78 -45.08 6.88 -7.76
C TYR A 78 -45.71 5.98 -8.83
N ILE A 79 -45.58 4.67 -8.66
CA ILE A 79 -46.21 3.65 -9.49
C ILE A 79 -47.26 2.90 -8.66
N LYS A 80 -48.53 2.99 -9.05
CA LYS A 80 -49.62 2.35 -8.29
C LYS A 80 -49.59 0.82 -8.35
N GLU A 81 -49.27 0.25 -9.51
CA GLU A 81 -49.29 -1.20 -9.74
C GLU A 81 -47.97 -1.85 -9.31
N GLU A 82 -48.04 -2.80 -8.38
CA GLU A 82 -46.86 -3.47 -7.82
C GLU A 82 -46.06 -4.26 -8.86
N SER A 83 -46.73 -4.93 -9.81
CA SER A 83 -46.06 -5.66 -10.90
C SER A 83 -45.18 -4.74 -11.75
N ILE A 84 -45.66 -3.53 -12.05
CA ILE A 84 -44.91 -2.55 -12.83
C ILE A 84 -43.70 -2.06 -12.01
N ARG A 85 -43.83 -1.87 -10.70
CA ARG A 85 -42.66 -1.53 -9.84
C ARG A 85 -41.54 -2.53 -10.01
N TYR A 86 -41.86 -3.83 -9.92
CA TYR A 86 -40.88 -4.91 -10.07
C TYR A 86 -40.27 -5.01 -11.48
N GLU A 87 -40.93 -4.47 -12.51
CA GLU A 87 -40.36 -4.38 -13.86
C GLU A 87 -39.44 -3.16 -14.00
N VAL A 88 -39.84 -2.00 -13.50
CA VAL A 88 -39.08 -0.74 -13.62
C VAL A 88 -37.81 -0.76 -12.77
N VAL A 89 -37.83 -1.36 -11.57
CA VAL A 89 -36.59 -1.50 -10.76
C VAL A 89 -35.58 -2.47 -11.37
N GLU A 90 -35.88 -3.15 -12.47
CA GLU A 90 -34.90 -3.95 -13.20
C GLU A 90 -34.32 -3.17 -14.40
N ASP A 91 -34.67 -1.89 -14.56
CA ASP A 91 -34.02 -0.97 -15.50
C ASP A 91 -32.58 -0.71 -15.06
N ARG A 92 -31.65 -0.82 -16.02
CA ARG A 92 -30.21 -0.71 -15.79
C ARG A 92 -29.77 0.73 -15.59
N ASP A 93 -30.47 1.66 -16.21
CA ASP A 93 -30.07 3.07 -16.22
C ASP A 93 -30.15 3.68 -14.82
N GLU A 94 -31.10 3.20 -13.99
CA GLU A 94 -31.25 3.56 -12.58
C GLU A 94 -30.03 3.22 -11.71
N TYR A 95 -29.28 2.19 -12.11
CA TYR A 95 -28.07 1.76 -11.41
C TYR A 95 -26.82 2.43 -11.97
N LEU A 96 -26.74 2.53 -13.30
CA LEU A 96 -25.60 3.15 -13.99
C LEU A 96 -25.46 4.63 -13.61
N ALA A 97 -26.57 5.35 -13.40
CA ALA A 97 -26.56 6.75 -12.97
C ALA A 97 -25.83 6.98 -11.63
N GLU A 98 -25.79 5.97 -10.76
CA GLU A 98 -25.12 6.04 -9.45
C GLU A 98 -23.83 5.20 -9.40
N ASN A 99 -23.29 4.79 -10.54
CA ASN A 99 -22.11 3.92 -10.63
C ASN A 99 -22.29 2.56 -9.93
N ILE A 100 -23.53 2.05 -9.91
CA ILE A 100 -23.86 0.72 -9.37
C ILE A 100 -23.87 -0.31 -10.49
N PHE A 101 -23.17 -1.43 -10.29
CA PHE A 101 -23.20 -2.54 -11.23
C PHE A 101 -24.55 -3.23 -11.21
N TYR A 102 -25.08 -3.54 -12.39
CA TYR A 102 -26.33 -4.29 -12.51
C TYR A 102 -26.08 -5.77 -12.18
N VAL A 103 -26.91 -6.37 -11.31
CA VAL A 103 -26.76 -7.76 -10.86
C VAL A 103 -27.99 -8.60 -11.25
N PRO A 104 -27.84 -9.53 -12.22
CA PRO A 104 -28.90 -10.46 -12.61
C PRO A 104 -29.42 -11.28 -11.43
N LYS A 105 -30.69 -11.71 -11.50
CA LYS A 105 -31.39 -12.42 -10.40
C LYS A 105 -30.65 -13.69 -9.95
N GLU A 106 -30.08 -14.43 -10.89
CA GLU A 106 -29.28 -15.63 -10.68
C GLU A 106 -27.87 -15.36 -10.11
N ALA A 107 -27.42 -14.10 -10.15
CA ALA A 107 -26.12 -13.66 -9.65
C ALA A 107 -26.21 -12.94 -8.30
N ARG A 108 -27.43 -12.64 -7.81
CA ARG A 108 -27.66 -12.03 -6.50
C ARG A 108 -27.16 -12.96 -5.39
N TRP A 109 -26.53 -12.37 -4.38
CA TRP A 109 -25.91 -13.09 -3.27
C TRP A 109 -26.93 -13.95 -2.52
N SER A 110 -28.12 -13.41 -2.27
CA SER A 110 -29.24 -14.12 -1.61
C SER A 110 -29.60 -15.43 -2.32
N TYR A 111 -29.59 -15.44 -3.67
CA TYR A 111 -29.84 -16.64 -4.48
C TYR A 111 -28.71 -17.67 -4.35
N LEU A 112 -27.45 -17.22 -4.37
CA LEU A 112 -26.29 -18.11 -4.24
C LEU A 112 -26.18 -18.69 -2.83
N GLN A 113 -26.42 -17.88 -1.80
CA GLN A 113 -26.41 -18.28 -0.40
C GLN A 113 -27.46 -19.37 -0.13
N ALA A 114 -28.69 -19.22 -0.66
CA ALA A 114 -29.73 -20.24 -0.53
C ALA A 114 -29.33 -21.60 -1.11
N LYS A 115 -28.35 -21.62 -2.03
CA LYS A 115 -27.83 -22.82 -2.70
C LYS A 115 -26.41 -23.18 -2.26
N ALA A 116 -25.86 -22.52 -1.24
CA ALA A 116 -24.46 -22.69 -0.81
C ALA A 116 -24.10 -24.15 -0.48
N LYS A 117 -25.07 -24.94 -0.01
CA LYS A 117 -24.89 -26.34 0.39
C LYS A 117 -25.03 -27.34 -0.77
N GLN A 118 -25.32 -26.87 -1.99
CA GLN A 118 -25.50 -27.72 -3.15
C GLN A 118 -24.16 -28.06 -3.81
N PRO A 119 -23.95 -29.29 -4.34
CA PRO A 119 -22.73 -29.67 -5.06
C PRO A 119 -22.39 -28.73 -6.24
N GLU A 120 -23.41 -28.13 -6.84
CA GLU A 120 -23.32 -27.27 -8.01
C GLU A 120 -22.90 -25.83 -7.66
N ILE A 121 -22.71 -25.46 -6.39
CA ILE A 121 -22.43 -24.08 -5.95
C ILE A 121 -21.28 -23.43 -6.73
N GLY A 122 -20.21 -24.18 -7.02
CA GLY A 122 -19.10 -23.66 -7.83
C GLY A 122 -19.51 -23.28 -9.25
N THR A 123 -20.39 -24.07 -9.89
CA THR A 123 -20.92 -23.77 -11.23
C THR A 123 -21.88 -22.59 -11.18
N LEU A 124 -22.69 -22.48 -10.12
CA LEU A 124 -23.59 -21.35 -9.92
C LEU A 124 -22.83 -20.03 -9.78
N ILE A 125 -21.73 -20.03 -9.01
CA ILE A 125 -20.86 -18.85 -8.88
C ILE A 125 -20.20 -18.51 -10.21
N ASP A 126 -19.64 -19.48 -10.93
CA ASP A 126 -19.03 -19.24 -12.25
C ASP A 126 -20.05 -18.61 -13.23
N ASN A 127 -21.28 -19.14 -13.27
CA ASN A 127 -22.36 -18.60 -14.09
C ASN A 127 -22.77 -17.18 -13.66
N ALA A 128 -22.84 -16.91 -12.35
CA ALA A 128 -23.12 -15.58 -11.82
C ALA A 128 -22.08 -14.55 -12.27
N MET A 129 -20.79 -14.89 -12.15
CA MET A 129 -19.69 -14.03 -12.60
C MET A 129 -19.77 -13.77 -14.11
N HIS A 130 -20.08 -14.80 -14.92
CA HIS A 130 -20.30 -14.63 -16.35
C HIS A 130 -21.48 -13.68 -16.67
N ALA A 131 -22.61 -13.84 -15.99
CA ALA A 131 -23.78 -13.00 -16.20
C ALA A 131 -23.51 -11.54 -15.82
N ILE A 132 -22.83 -11.30 -14.70
CA ILE A 132 -22.43 -9.94 -14.28
C ILE A 132 -21.53 -9.29 -15.33
N GLU A 133 -20.54 -9.99 -15.87
CA GLU A 133 -19.67 -9.41 -16.90
C GLU A 133 -20.38 -9.12 -18.22
N GLN A 134 -21.41 -9.91 -18.57
CA GLN A 134 -22.21 -9.67 -19.77
C GLN A 134 -23.01 -8.37 -19.64
N GLU A 135 -23.51 -8.08 -18.44
CA GLU A 135 -24.29 -6.87 -18.18
C GLU A 135 -23.44 -5.64 -17.91
N ASN A 136 -22.20 -5.82 -17.45
CA ASN A 136 -21.33 -4.75 -17.03
C ASN A 136 -20.03 -4.75 -17.84
N LEU A 137 -19.98 -3.96 -18.93
CA LEU A 137 -18.83 -3.88 -19.85
C LEU A 137 -17.50 -3.58 -19.12
N ARG A 138 -17.55 -2.79 -18.04
CA ARG A 138 -16.38 -2.45 -17.19
C ARG A 138 -15.77 -3.67 -16.49
N LEU A 139 -16.55 -4.72 -16.25
CA LEU A 139 -16.10 -5.95 -15.59
C LEU A 139 -15.72 -7.06 -16.57
N LYS A 140 -15.80 -6.83 -17.88
CA LYS A 140 -15.49 -7.85 -18.89
C LYS A 140 -14.08 -8.41 -18.73
N GLY A 141 -13.98 -9.72 -18.48
CA GLY A 141 -12.73 -10.43 -18.24
C GLY A 141 -12.09 -10.18 -16.87
N VAL A 142 -12.78 -9.53 -15.94
CA VAL A 142 -12.26 -9.14 -14.62
C VAL A 142 -12.52 -10.22 -13.56
N LEU A 143 -13.68 -10.85 -13.59
CA LEU A 143 -14.16 -11.69 -12.50
C LEU A 143 -13.60 -13.13 -12.62
N PRO A 144 -13.17 -13.75 -11.49
CA PRO A 144 -12.73 -15.13 -11.48
C PRO A 144 -13.90 -16.08 -11.81
N LYS A 145 -13.67 -17.06 -12.69
CA LYS A 145 -14.68 -18.07 -13.09
C LYS A 145 -14.13 -19.49 -13.03
N ASN A 146 -13.43 -19.81 -11.94
CA ASN A 146 -12.81 -21.12 -11.75
C ASN A 146 -13.31 -21.84 -10.49
N TYR A 147 -14.50 -21.50 -9.99
CA TYR A 147 -15.08 -22.05 -8.76
C TYR A 147 -15.59 -23.49 -8.94
N ALA A 148 -15.98 -23.90 -10.16
CA ALA A 148 -16.40 -25.26 -10.46
C ALA A 148 -15.26 -26.29 -10.49
N ARG A 149 -13.98 -25.86 -10.48
CA ARG A 149 -12.82 -26.76 -10.62
C ARG A 149 -12.83 -27.94 -9.61
N PRO A 150 -12.38 -29.14 -9.99
CA PRO A 150 -12.40 -30.31 -9.10
C PRO A 150 -11.60 -30.14 -7.81
N MET A 151 -10.49 -29.39 -7.86
CA MET A 151 -9.62 -29.17 -6.69
C MET A 151 -10.24 -28.30 -5.60
N LEU A 152 -11.33 -27.58 -5.89
CA LEU A 152 -12.01 -26.73 -4.91
C LEU A 152 -13.16 -27.52 -4.26
N ASP A 153 -13.00 -27.82 -2.97
CA ASP A 153 -13.98 -28.51 -2.14
C ASP A 153 -15.30 -27.71 -2.09
N LYS A 154 -16.38 -28.33 -2.56
CA LYS A 154 -17.69 -27.68 -2.70
C LYS A 154 -18.36 -27.43 -1.35
N GLN A 155 -18.12 -28.29 -0.36
CA GLN A 155 -18.63 -28.08 1.00
C GLN A 155 -17.95 -26.85 1.62
N ARG A 156 -16.63 -26.75 1.51
CA ARG A 156 -15.87 -25.59 2.02
C ARG A 156 -16.22 -24.30 1.30
N LEU A 157 -16.46 -24.38 -0.01
CA LEU A 157 -16.94 -23.24 -0.78
C LEU A 157 -18.30 -22.75 -0.27
N GLY A 158 -19.23 -23.67 0.03
CA GLY A 158 -20.51 -23.33 0.66
C GLY A 158 -20.35 -22.69 2.05
N GLU A 159 -19.48 -23.26 2.91
CA GLU A 159 -19.16 -22.70 4.22
C GLU A 159 -18.53 -21.30 4.11
N LEU A 160 -17.74 -21.05 3.06
CA LEU A 160 -17.15 -19.74 2.80
C LEU A 160 -18.21 -18.71 2.36
N VAL A 161 -19.19 -19.11 1.54
CA VAL A 161 -20.35 -18.25 1.21
C VAL A 161 -21.13 -17.91 2.48
N ASP A 162 -21.42 -18.89 3.34
CA ASP A 162 -22.10 -18.65 4.62
C ASP A 162 -21.28 -17.71 5.53
N LEU A 163 -19.96 -17.88 5.59
CA LEU A 163 -19.06 -17.01 6.35
C LEU A 163 -19.10 -15.56 5.83
N ILE A 164 -18.94 -15.34 4.53
CA ILE A 164 -18.96 -14.01 3.90
C ILE A 164 -20.34 -13.35 4.08
N SER A 165 -21.41 -14.13 4.14
CA SER A 165 -22.75 -13.63 4.41
C SER A 165 -22.91 -13.00 5.81
N THR A 166 -21.99 -13.28 6.74
CA THR A 166 -22.00 -12.63 8.06
C THR A 166 -21.50 -11.20 8.03
N ILE A 167 -20.84 -10.79 6.94
CA ILE A 167 -20.33 -9.43 6.76
C ILE A 167 -21.51 -8.48 6.50
N GLY A 168 -21.61 -7.41 7.30
CA GLY A 168 -22.65 -6.38 7.15
C GLY A 168 -23.95 -6.64 7.92
N LEU A 169 -24.08 -7.77 8.62
CA LEU A 169 -25.25 -8.05 9.48
C LEU A 169 -25.21 -7.20 10.78
N GLY A 170 -25.60 -5.92 10.71
CA GLY A 170 -25.89 -5.16 11.94
C GLY A 170 -25.67 -3.64 11.96
N GLU A 171 -25.32 -2.98 10.85
CA GLU A 171 -25.09 -1.53 10.82
C GLU A 171 -25.91 -0.83 9.73
N GLU A 172 -26.10 0.49 9.87
CA GLU A 172 -26.79 1.36 8.89
C GLU A 172 -26.22 1.14 7.47
N GLU A 173 -27.07 1.20 6.45
CA GLU A 173 -26.78 0.84 5.04
C GLU A 173 -25.52 1.52 4.47
N ASN A 174 -25.24 2.78 4.79
CA ASN A 174 -24.01 3.45 4.32
C ASN A 174 -22.71 2.92 4.98
N ARG A 175 -22.79 2.20 6.10
CA ARG A 175 -21.61 1.58 6.76
C ARG A 175 -21.26 0.22 6.18
N SER A 176 -22.21 -0.49 5.56
CA SER A 176 -22.00 -1.83 4.99
C SER A 176 -20.95 -1.82 3.87
N LYS A 177 -21.03 -0.83 2.96
CA LYS A 177 -20.10 -0.62 1.83
C LYS A 177 -18.67 -0.37 2.28
N ASP A 178 -18.50 0.53 3.26
CA ASP A 178 -17.18 0.82 3.85
C ASP A 178 -16.60 -0.43 4.54
N ILE A 179 -17.43 -1.20 5.25
CA ILE A 179 -16.99 -2.46 5.90
C ILE A 179 -16.45 -3.45 4.87
N LEU A 180 -17.16 -3.71 3.78
CA LEU A 180 -16.70 -4.66 2.75
C LEU A 180 -15.43 -4.20 2.04
N GLY A 181 -15.29 -2.90 1.76
CA GLY A 181 -14.06 -2.33 1.23
C GLY A 181 -12.86 -2.52 2.15
N ARG A 182 -13.03 -2.29 3.45
CA ARG A 182 -12.00 -2.53 4.48
C ARG A 182 -11.65 -4.01 4.61
N VAL A 183 -12.66 -4.90 4.59
CA VAL A 183 -12.43 -6.35 4.63
C VAL A 183 -11.64 -6.80 3.39
N TYR A 184 -12.00 -6.32 2.21
CA TYR A 184 -11.30 -6.66 0.96
C TYR A 184 -9.82 -6.25 1.02
N GLU A 185 -9.53 -5.03 1.48
CA GLU A 185 -8.15 -4.54 1.63
C GLU A 185 -7.36 -5.31 2.67
N TYR A 186 -7.99 -5.63 3.80
CA TYR A 186 -7.38 -6.45 4.84
C TYR A 186 -7.00 -7.83 4.30
N PHE A 187 -7.92 -8.52 3.61
CA PHE A 187 -7.67 -9.83 3.02
C PHE A 187 -6.56 -9.77 1.97
N LEU A 188 -6.58 -8.76 1.10
CA LEU A 188 -5.53 -8.53 0.11
C LEU A 188 -4.15 -8.37 0.77
N SER A 189 -4.06 -7.59 1.85
CA SER A 189 -2.84 -7.42 2.65
C SER A 189 -2.38 -8.72 3.30
N GLN A 190 -3.29 -9.51 3.87
CA GLN A 190 -2.94 -10.77 4.53
C GLN A 190 -2.46 -11.82 3.52
N PHE A 191 -3.13 -11.94 2.36
CA PHE A 191 -2.69 -12.84 1.30
C PHE A 191 -1.33 -12.45 0.74
N ALA A 192 -1.06 -11.16 0.54
CA ALA A 192 0.26 -10.70 0.14
C ALA A 192 1.35 -11.03 1.17
N SER A 193 1.04 -10.93 2.47
CA SER A 193 1.96 -11.35 3.52
C SER A 193 2.20 -12.87 3.53
N ALA A 194 1.18 -13.67 3.22
CA ALA A 194 1.26 -15.12 3.22
C ALA A 194 2.03 -15.70 2.01
N GLU A 195 1.99 -15.04 0.85
CA GLU A 195 2.70 -15.45 -0.38
C GLU A 195 4.24 -15.32 -0.29
N GLY A 196 4.74 -14.56 0.69
CA GLY A 196 6.16 -14.54 1.04
C GLY A 196 7.10 -13.80 0.06
N LYS A 197 8.40 -14.07 0.23
CA LYS A 197 9.51 -13.16 -0.13
C LYS A 197 9.80 -12.89 -1.62
N ARG A 198 9.05 -13.51 -2.53
CA ARG A 198 9.25 -13.32 -3.99
C ARG A 198 8.28 -12.29 -4.59
N GLY A 199 7.33 -11.81 -3.80
CA GLY A 199 6.17 -11.05 -4.25
C GLY A 199 6.26 -9.53 -4.11
N GLY A 200 7.45 -8.91 -4.22
CA GLY A 200 7.61 -7.44 -4.14
C GLY A 200 6.78 -6.64 -5.16
N GLN A 201 6.08 -7.31 -6.08
CA GLN A 201 5.17 -6.77 -7.09
C GLN A 201 3.72 -6.64 -6.61
N PHE A 202 3.30 -7.26 -5.50
CA PHE A 202 1.86 -7.51 -5.29
C PHE A 202 1.18 -6.58 -4.28
N TYR A 203 1.90 -6.04 -3.29
CA TYR A 203 1.31 -5.18 -2.27
C TYR A 203 2.34 -4.28 -1.58
N THR A 204 1.98 -3.00 -1.46
CA THR A 204 2.76 -1.99 -0.74
C THR A 204 2.11 -1.77 0.63
N PRO A 205 2.85 -1.78 1.75
CA PRO A 205 2.27 -1.53 3.07
C PRO A 205 1.52 -0.20 3.12
N ARG A 206 0.35 -0.20 3.76
CA ARG A 206 -0.56 0.95 3.82
C ARG A 206 0.13 2.23 4.32
N CYS A 207 0.99 2.14 5.33
CA CYS A 207 1.71 3.30 5.86
C CYS A 207 2.69 3.92 4.84
N VAL A 208 3.28 3.11 3.95
CA VAL A 208 4.19 3.62 2.89
C VAL A 208 3.38 4.29 1.78
N VAL A 209 2.25 3.68 1.40
CA VAL A 209 1.31 4.27 0.42
C VAL A 209 0.77 5.61 0.94
N GLN A 210 0.31 5.64 2.19
CA GLN A 210 -0.16 6.86 2.85
C GLN A 210 0.91 7.93 2.86
N LEU A 211 2.12 7.61 3.31
CA LEU A 211 3.22 8.56 3.31
C LEU A 211 3.51 9.14 1.91
N LEU A 212 3.56 8.30 0.88
CA LEU A 212 3.77 8.75 -0.51
C LEU A 212 2.67 9.71 -0.98
N VAL A 213 1.40 9.37 -0.75
CA VAL A 213 0.26 10.19 -1.15
C VAL A 213 0.24 11.51 -0.38
N GLU A 214 0.41 11.48 0.95
CA GLU A 214 0.46 12.67 1.79
C GLU A 214 1.59 13.61 1.36
N MET A 215 2.78 13.08 1.07
CA MET A 215 3.90 13.90 0.59
C MET A 215 3.64 14.52 -0.79
N LEU A 216 3.09 13.77 -1.75
CA LEU A 216 2.79 14.33 -3.08
C LEU A 216 1.61 15.31 -3.05
N ALA A 217 0.62 15.07 -2.21
CA ALA A 217 -0.62 15.83 -2.11
C ALA A 217 -1.35 15.99 -3.46
N PRO A 218 -1.85 14.89 -4.06
CA PRO A 218 -2.50 14.90 -5.38
C PRO A 218 -3.93 15.44 -5.32
N TYR A 219 -4.09 16.74 -5.07
CA TYR A 219 -5.42 17.36 -4.93
C TYR A 219 -6.25 17.35 -6.23
N LYS A 220 -5.62 17.62 -7.37
CA LYS A 220 -6.27 17.71 -8.69
C LYS A 220 -5.33 17.34 -9.82
N GLY A 221 -5.81 16.65 -10.85
CA GLY A 221 -5.07 16.35 -12.08
C GLY A 221 -4.90 14.86 -12.35
N ARG A 222 -3.96 14.50 -13.23
CA ARG A 222 -3.75 13.11 -13.67
C ARG A 222 -2.81 12.39 -12.72
N VAL A 223 -3.29 11.30 -12.11
CA VAL A 223 -2.51 10.39 -11.26
C VAL A 223 -2.17 9.14 -12.05
N TYR A 224 -0.90 8.76 -12.11
CA TYR A 224 -0.43 7.61 -12.87
C TYR A 224 0.44 6.66 -12.04
N ASP A 225 0.17 5.36 -12.15
CA ASP A 225 1.06 4.30 -11.65
C ASP A 225 1.28 3.25 -12.76
N PRO A 226 2.47 3.22 -13.42
CA PRO A 226 2.75 2.29 -14.52
C PRO A 226 3.03 0.86 -14.04
N CYS A 227 2.96 0.58 -12.75
CA CYS A 227 3.16 -0.74 -12.14
C CYS A 227 2.20 -0.89 -10.95
N CYS A 228 0.91 -0.67 -11.20
CA CYS A 228 -0.06 -0.35 -10.16
C CYS A 228 -0.37 -1.48 -9.18
N GLY A 229 0.08 -2.72 -9.46
CA GLY A 229 -0.21 -3.87 -8.63
C GLY A 229 -1.71 -4.00 -8.45
N SER A 230 -2.14 -4.12 -7.18
CA SER A 230 -3.55 -4.21 -6.80
C SER A 230 -4.29 -2.86 -6.70
N GLY A 231 -3.70 -1.75 -7.17
CA GLY A 231 -4.34 -0.44 -7.21
C GLY A 231 -4.36 0.33 -5.89
N GLY A 232 -3.58 -0.11 -4.88
CA GLY A 232 -3.57 0.51 -3.55
C GLY A 232 -3.17 2.00 -3.54
N MET A 233 -2.28 2.42 -4.45
CA MET A 233 -1.89 3.83 -4.59
C MET A 233 -3.09 4.72 -4.97
N PHE A 234 -3.96 4.24 -5.86
CA PHE A 234 -5.14 4.97 -6.33
C PHE A 234 -6.20 5.08 -5.24
N VAL A 235 -6.45 3.97 -4.53
CA VAL A 235 -7.36 3.95 -3.38
C VAL A 235 -6.99 5.02 -2.36
N GLN A 236 -5.71 5.11 -2.02
CA GLN A 236 -5.25 6.09 -1.04
C GLN A 236 -5.23 7.52 -1.60
N SER A 237 -5.03 7.70 -2.90
CA SER A 237 -5.10 9.01 -3.56
C SER A 237 -6.51 9.59 -3.51
N GLU A 238 -7.54 8.79 -3.81
CA GLU A 238 -8.95 9.17 -3.67
C GLU A 238 -9.31 9.47 -2.22
N ALA A 239 -8.91 8.59 -1.29
CA ALA A 239 -9.15 8.81 0.14
C ALA A 239 -8.48 10.10 0.65
N PHE A 240 -7.32 10.47 0.11
CA PHE A 240 -6.66 11.73 0.40
C PHE A 240 -7.48 12.92 -0.11
N VAL A 241 -7.95 12.89 -1.36
CA VAL A 241 -8.78 13.95 -1.95
C VAL A 241 -10.06 14.15 -1.14
N GLU A 242 -10.77 13.07 -0.82
CA GLU A 242 -11.98 13.10 0.02
C GLU A 242 -11.70 13.68 1.41
N ALA A 243 -10.64 13.24 2.08
CA ALA A 243 -10.26 13.73 3.42
C ALA A 243 -9.91 15.22 3.47
N HIS A 244 -9.52 15.79 2.33
CA HIS A 244 -9.17 17.21 2.20
C HIS A 244 -10.28 18.04 1.52
N GLY A 245 -11.50 17.49 1.42
CA GLY A 245 -12.68 18.21 0.92
C GLY A 245 -12.76 18.36 -0.60
N GLY A 246 -11.95 17.60 -1.35
CA GLY A 246 -12.06 17.49 -2.80
C GLY A 246 -13.19 16.54 -3.24
N GLN A 247 -13.42 16.49 -4.54
CA GLN A 247 -14.39 15.58 -5.18
C GLN A 247 -13.66 14.45 -5.91
N ARG A 248 -14.30 13.29 -6.09
CA ARG A 248 -13.70 12.14 -6.78
C ARG A 248 -13.22 12.47 -8.20
N ASP A 249 -13.95 13.33 -8.89
CA ASP A 249 -13.61 13.75 -10.27
C ASP A 249 -12.46 14.78 -10.33
N ASP A 250 -11.91 15.22 -9.19
CA ASP A 250 -10.77 16.13 -9.17
C ASP A 250 -9.49 15.46 -9.70
N ILE A 251 -9.38 14.13 -9.57
CA ILE A 251 -8.27 13.36 -10.11
C ILE A 251 -8.72 12.38 -11.20
N SER A 252 -7.87 12.19 -12.20
CA SER A 252 -8.07 11.19 -13.24
C SER A 252 -7.01 10.10 -13.11
N ILE A 253 -7.44 8.86 -12.93
CA ILE A 253 -6.56 7.74 -12.61
C ILE A 253 -6.18 6.95 -13.86
N PHE A 254 -4.87 6.77 -14.03
CA PHE A 254 -4.27 5.97 -15.09
C PHE A 254 -3.34 4.93 -14.45
N GLY A 255 -3.28 3.74 -15.02
CA GLY A 255 -2.32 2.76 -14.55
C GLY A 255 -2.02 1.66 -15.54
N GLN A 256 -1.05 0.84 -15.19
CA GLN A 256 -0.70 -0.34 -15.96
C GLN A 256 -0.19 -1.44 -15.03
N GLU A 257 -0.53 -2.68 -15.37
CA GLU A 257 -0.09 -3.88 -14.65
C GLU A 257 0.17 -4.99 -15.67
N SER A 258 1.32 -5.66 -15.54
CA SER A 258 1.75 -6.69 -16.48
C SER A 258 1.19 -8.06 -16.15
N ASN A 259 0.91 -8.34 -14.88
CA ASN A 259 0.31 -9.59 -14.44
C ASN A 259 -1.22 -9.55 -14.64
N PRO A 260 -1.79 -10.46 -15.44
CA PRO A 260 -3.23 -10.46 -15.73
C PRO A 260 -4.07 -10.58 -14.46
N THR A 261 -3.66 -11.45 -13.55
CA THR A 261 -4.40 -11.73 -12.33
C THR A 261 -4.32 -10.58 -11.33
N THR A 262 -3.16 -9.92 -11.23
CA THR A 262 -3.00 -8.71 -10.41
C THR A 262 -3.83 -7.55 -10.96
N ARG A 263 -3.88 -7.37 -12.29
CA ARG A 263 -4.74 -6.35 -12.94
C ARG A 263 -6.22 -6.59 -12.62
N GLN A 264 -6.68 -7.84 -12.62
CA GLN A 264 -8.05 -8.19 -12.21
C GLN A 264 -8.33 -7.78 -10.75
N LEU A 265 -7.39 -8.05 -9.84
CA LEU A 265 -7.50 -7.62 -8.44
C LEU A 265 -7.58 -6.10 -8.31
N ALA A 266 -6.80 -5.35 -9.09
CA ALA A 266 -6.85 -3.89 -9.13
C ALA A 266 -8.21 -3.38 -9.59
N LEU A 267 -8.73 -3.90 -10.69
CA LEU A 267 -10.04 -3.50 -11.22
C LEU A 267 -11.16 -3.78 -10.20
N MET A 268 -11.16 -4.94 -9.54
CA MET A 268 -12.10 -5.24 -8.47
C MET A 268 -11.94 -4.30 -7.27
N ASN A 269 -10.69 -4.01 -6.86
CA ASN A 269 -10.39 -3.15 -5.71
C ASN A 269 -10.88 -1.70 -5.92
N LEU A 270 -10.72 -1.18 -7.14
CA LEU A 270 -11.17 0.15 -7.52
C LEU A 270 -12.69 0.20 -7.68
N ALA A 271 -13.29 -0.83 -8.29
CA ALA A 271 -14.73 -0.97 -8.46
C ALA A 271 -15.47 -1.01 -7.11
N ILE A 272 -14.93 -1.69 -6.09
CA ILE A 272 -15.50 -1.69 -4.73
C ILE A 272 -15.57 -0.28 -4.11
N ARG A 273 -14.71 0.63 -4.54
CA ARG A 273 -14.69 2.01 -4.01
C ARG A 273 -15.37 3.02 -4.93
N GLY A 274 -15.93 2.55 -6.05
CA GLY A 274 -16.50 3.42 -7.08
C GLY A 274 -15.45 4.33 -7.73
N ILE A 275 -14.20 3.86 -7.82
CA ILE A 275 -13.09 4.61 -8.42
C ILE A 275 -12.99 4.24 -9.90
N GLU A 276 -13.08 5.24 -10.78
CA GLU A 276 -12.87 5.05 -12.21
C GLU A 276 -11.38 5.15 -12.56
N ALA A 277 -10.87 4.17 -13.30
CA ALA A 277 -9.47 4.14 -13.69
C ALA A 277 -9.27 3.59 -15.09
N ASN A 278 -8.36 4.21 -15.83
CA ASN A 278 -7.89 3.69 -17.11
C ASN A 278 -6.63 2.84 -16.89
N LEU A 279 -6.80 1.52 -16.69
CA LEU A 279 -5.70 0.56 -16.54
C LEU A 279 -5.24 -0.06 -17.87
N GLY A 280 -5.48 0.64 -18.99
CA GLY A 280 -5.27 0.12 -20.34
C GLY A 280 -6.29 -0.94 -20.76
N GLN A 281 -6.28 -1.35 -22.04
CA GLN A 281 -7.25 -2.33 -22.57
C GLN A 281 -6.96 -3.77 -22.12
N GLU A 282 -5.72 -4.06 -21.77
CA GLU A 282 -5.22 -5.37 -21.39
C GLU A 282 -4.12 -5.28 -20.32
N HIS A 283 -3.57 -6.42 -19.92
CA HIS A 283 -2.36 -6.46 -19.10
C HIS A 283 -1.15 -6.41 -20.03
N ALA A 284 -0.15 -5.60 -19.70
CA ALA A 284 1.02 -5.42 -20.56
C ALA A 284 2.24 -4.97 -19.76
N ASP A 285 3.43 -5.32 -20.24
CA ASP A 285 4.69 -4.83 -19.69
C ASP A 285 4.91 -3.36 -20.07
N SER A 286 5.11 -2.48 -19.08
CA SER A 286 5.22 -1.02 -19.27
C SER A 286 6.47 -0.59 -20.05
N PHE A 287 7.48 -1.46 -20.13
CA PHE A 287 8.66 -1.20 -20.95
C PHE A 287 8.44 -1.61 -22.41
N HIS A 288 7.94 -2.80 -22.69
CA HIS A 288 7.83 -3.32 -24.06
C HIS A 288 6.50 -2.97 -24.75
N ASN A 289 5.45 -2.68 -23.98
CA ASN A 289 4.13 -2.29 -24.48
C ASN A 289 3.47 -1.29 -23.52
N ASP A 290 3.92 -0.04 -23.61
CA ASP A 290 3.35 1.09 -22.87
C ASP A 290 1.92 1.38 -23.37
N LEU A 291 0.93 1.18 -22.50
CA LEU A 291 -0.49 1.38 -22.82
C LEU A 291 -0.90 2.86 -22.75
N HIS A 292 -0.01 3.74 -22.27
CA HIS A 292 -0.25 5.17 -22.10
C HIS A 292 0.89 6.03 -22.67
N PRO A 293 1.34 5.81 -23.92
CA PRO A 293 2.60 6.35 -24.46
C PRO A 293 2.67 7.89 -24.54
N ASP A 294 1.50 8.53 -24.61
CA ASP A 294 1.35 9.99 -24.71
C ASP A 294 0.90 10.63 -23.39
N LEU A 295 0.63 9.84 -22.35
CA LEU A 295 0.21 10.35 -21.06
C LEU A 295 1.35 11.15 -20.43
N LYS A 296 1.01 12.38 -20.02
CA LYS A 296 1.85 13.26 -19.20
C LYS A 296 1.14 13.52 -17.88
N ALA A 297 1.45 12.74 -16.85
CA ALA A 297 0.78 12.78 -15.56
C ALA A 297 1.28 13.94 -14.68
N ASP A 298 0.38 14.50 -13.88
CA ASP A 298 0.70 15.56 -12.93
C ASP A 298 1.31 14.96 -11.65
N TYR A 299 0.88 13.75 -11.28
CA TYR A 299 1.44 12.95 -10.20
C TYR A 299 1.75 11.53 -10.66
N ILE A 300 2.92 11.03 -10.30
CA ILE A 300 3.24 9.60 -10.44
C ILE A 300 3.52 9.01 -9.06
N LEU A 301 2.78 7.99 -8.69
CA LEU A 301 2.93 7.23 -7.44
C LEU A 301 3.24 5.79 -7.84
N ALA A 302 4.35 5.21 -7.35
CA ALA A 302 4.70 3.86 -7.79
C ALA A 302 5.53 3.07 -6.76
N ASN A 303 5.37 1.75 -6.79
CA ASN A 303 6.26 0.80 -6.12
C ASN A 303 6.65 -0.31 -7.11
N PRO A 304 7.63 -0.06 -8.00
CA PRO A 304 8.01 -1.02 -9.02
C PRO A 304 8.70 -2.26 -8.43
N PRO A 305 8.75 -3.40 -9.16
CA PRO A 305 9.58 -4.52 -8.77
C PRO A 305 11.06 -4.13 -8.64
N PHE A 306 11.65 -4.41 -7.48
CA PHE A 306 13.05 -4.10 -7.22
C PHE A 306 13.99 -5.08 -7.92
N ASN A 307 15.06 -4.55 -8.51
CA ASN A 307 16.18 -5.33 -9.05
C ASN A 307 15.77 -6.38 -10.09
N SER A 308 14.74 -6.11 -10.91
CA SER A 308 14.35 -7.01 -11.99
C SER A 308 15.51 -7.21 -12.97
N ILE A 309 15.96 -8.45 -13.09
CA ILE A 309 17.07 -8.83 -13.98
C ILE A 309 16.55 -9.08 -15.39
N ASP A 310 15.46 -9.82 -15.55
CA ASP A 310 14.94 -10.24 -16.86
C ASP A 310 13.81 -9.32 -17.36
N TRP A 311 14.06 -8.01 -17.35
CA TRP A 311 13.10 -7.01 -17.85
C TRP A 311 13.24 -6.75 -19.36
N GLY A 312 14.11 -7.50 -20.05
CA GLY A 312 14.32 -7.39 -21.50
C GLY A 312 15.08 -6.14 -21.95
N GLY A 313 15.82 -5.47 -21.05
CA GLY A 313 16.52 -4.21 -21.33
C GLY A 313 17.51 -4.23 -22.49
N SER A 314 18.04 -5.41 -22.85
CA SER A 314 18.91 -5.57 -24.03
C SER A 314 18.23 -5.18 -25.35
N ARG A 315 16.89 -5.30 -25.44
CA ARG A 315 16.12 -4.89 -26.62
C ARG A 315 15.78 -3.40 -26.65
N LEU A 316 15.95 -2.71 -25.52
CA LEU A 316 15.51 -1.34 -25.34
C LEU A 316 16.68 -0.35 -25.30
N ARG A 317 17.91 -0.71 -25.70
CA ARG A 317 19.10 0.13 -25.47
C ARG A 317 19.01 1.55 -26.04
N GLU A 318 18.24 1.76 -27.10
CA GLU A 318 18.05 3.04 -27.79
C GLU A 318 16.67 3.69 -27.54
N ASP A 319 15.93 3.20 -26.53
CA ASP A 319 14.61 3.75 -26.20
C ASP A 319 14.69 5.24 -25.82
N ARG A 320 13.73 6.02 -26.34
CA ARG A 320 13.61 7.47 -26.09
C ARG A 320 13.53 7.85 -24.61
N ARG A 321 13.10 6.92 -23.75
CA ARG A 321 12.99 7.15 -22.30
C ARG A 321 14.35 7.29 -21.62
N TRP A 322 15.43 6.79 -22.21
CA TRP A 322 16.77 6.76 -21.59
C TRP A 322 17.56 8.06 -21.75
N ALA A 323 16.92 9.20 -21.49
CA ALA A 323 17.51 10.53 -21.66
C ALA A 323 18.79 10.74 -20.82
N TYR A 324 18.94 10.02 -19.71
CA TYR A 324 20.09 10.11 -18.80
C TYR A 324 21.07 8.94 -18.97
N GLY A 325 20.84 8.08 -19.97
CA GLY A 325 21.69 6.94 -20.29
C GLY A 325 20.94 5.61 -20.18
N ALA A 326 21.35 4.65 -21.00
CA ALA A 326 20.73 3.33 -21.06
C ALA A 326 20.87 2.58 -19.72
N PRO A 327 19.75 2.18 -19.09
CA PRO A 327 19.77 1.34 -17.89
C PRO A 327 20.49 0.00 -18.14
N PRO A 328 21.13 -0.57 -17.12
CA PRO A 328 21.76 -1.88 -17.26
C PRO A 328 20.70 -2.96 -17.53
N PRO A 329 20.92 -3.88 -18.50
CA PRO A 329 19.97 -4.95 -18.78
C PRO A 329 19.66 -5.85 -17.58
N GLY A 330 20.57 -5.94 -16.60
CA GLY A 330 20.41 -6.76 -15.39
C GLY A 330 19.78 -6.04 -14.20
N ASN A 331 19.35 -4.78 -14.31
CA ASN A 331 18.61 -4.09 -13.25
C ASN A 331 17.65 -3.01 -13.79
N ALA A 332 16.35 -3.21 -13.60
CA ALA A 332 15.31 -2.29 -14.07
C ALA A 332 15.11 -1.03 -13.20
N ASN A 333 15.77 -0.87 -12.05
CA ASN A 333 15.50 0.25 -11.13
C ASN A 333 15.57 1.62 -11.83
N PHE A 334 16.68 1.91 -12.53
CA PHE A 334 16.83 3.16 -13.27
C PHE A 334 16.11 3.18 -14.63
N ALA A 335 15.58 2.04 -15.09
CA ALA A 335 14.61 2.01 -16.18
C ALA A 335 13.27 2.57 -15.69
N TRP A 336 12.81 2.16 -14.50
CA TRP A 336 11.60 2.72 -13.89
C TRP A 336 11.71 4.22 -13.60
N VAL A 337 12.82 4.68 -12.99
CA VAL A 337 13.03 6.12 -12.72
C VAL A 337 12.91 6.96 -14.00
N GLN A 338 13.57 6.52 -15.07
CA GLN A 338 13.53 7.23 -16.35
C GLN A 338 12.16 7.12 -17.05
N HIS A 339 11.47 5.99 -16.90
CA HIS A 339 10.08 5.85 -17.36
C HIS A 339 9.16 6.85 -16.63
N PHE A 340 9.23 6.97 -15.31
CA PHE A 340 8.48 7.98 -14.56
C PHE A 340 8.77 9.40 -15.07
N ILE A 341 10.04 9.78 -15.18
CA ILE A 341 10.44 11.11 -15.70
C ILE A 341 9.86 11.38 -17.10
N SER A 342 9.86 10.36 -17.96
CA SER A 342 9.33 10.47 -19.32
C SER A 342 7.82 10.73 -19.36
N HIS A 343 7.06 10.19 -18.40
CA HIS A 343 5.60 10.39 -18.27
C HIS A 343 5.20 11.55 -17.39
N LEU A 344 6.11 12.29 -16.76
CA LEU A 344 5.72 13.50 -16.02
C LEU A 344 5.21 14.60 -16.97
N ALA A 345 4.25 15.40 -16.51
CA ALA A 345 3.92 16.70 -17.09
C ALA A 345 5.05 17.71 -16.81
N PRO A 346 5.13 18.85 -17.54
CA PRO A 346 6.14 19.89 -17.29
C PRO A 346 6.27 20.33 -15.82
N ASN A 347 5.16 20.40 -15.10
CA ASN A 347 5.12 20.73 -13.66
C ASN A 347 4.79 19.51 -12.78
N GLY A 348 4.89 18.31 -13.34
CA GLY A 348 4.55 17.08 -12.63
C GLY A 348 5.60 16.70 -11.59
N ILE A 349 5.15 15.98 -10.58
CA ILE A 349 5.97 15.43 -9.51
C ILE A 349 5.74 13.92 -9.39
N ALA A 350 6.78 13.15 -9.13
CA ALA A 350 6.70 11.71 -8.90
C ALA A 350 7.22 11.37 -7.50
N GLY A 351 6.57 10.42 -6.83
CA GLY A 351 7.01 9.81 -5.59
C GLY A 351 6.98 8.29 -5.74
N PHE A 352 8.10 7.61 -5.52
CA PHE A 352 8.17 6.17 -5.73
C PHE A 352 9.15 5.47 -4.80
N VAL A 353 8.88 4.18 -4.57
CA VAL A 353 9.70 3.32 -3.72
C VAL A 353 10.82 2.69 -4.52
N LEU A 354 12.04 2.67 -3.99
CA LEU A 354 13.16 1.87 -4.51
C LEU A 354 13.95 1.21 -3.38
N ALA A 355 14.70 0.16 -3.71
CA ALA A 355 15.69 -0.41 -2.80
C ALA A 355 16.78 0.61 -2.44
N ASN A 356 17.28 0.58 -1.20
CA ASN A 356 18.31 1.51 -0.71
C ASN A 356 19.59 1.55 -1.57
N GLY A 357 19.91 0.45 -2.25
CA GLY A 357 21.05 0.41 -3.19
C GLY A 357 20.96 1.47 -4.29
N SER A 358 19.76 1.90 -4.69
CA SER A 358 19.55 2.96 -5.70
C SER A 358 20.24 4.27 -5.33
N MET A 359 20.35 4.60 -4.04
CA MET A 359 20.90 5.86 -3.55
C MET A 359 22.43 5.96 -3.70
N SER A 360 23.15 4.83 -3.77
CA SER A 360 24.62 4.82 -3.66
C SER A 360 25.33 3.84 -4.58
N SER A 361 24.62 2.91 -5.23
CA SER A 361 25.22 1.92 -6.13
C SER A 361 25.99 2.60 -7.25
N ASN A 362 27.25 2.17 -7.41
CA ASN A 362 28.09 2.46 -8.57
C ASN A 362 28.24 1.22 -9.46
N THR A 363 27.41 0.20 -9.25
CA THR A 363 27.43 -0.97 -10.11
C THR A 363 26.82 -0.62 -11.46
N SER A 364 27.44 -1.14 -12.52
CA SER A 364 27.00 -0.88 -13.90
C SER A 364 26.91 0.63 -14.20
N THR A 365 25.95 1.06 -15.03
CA THR A 365 25.73 2.47 -15.42
C THR A 365 24.87 3.27 -14.43
N GLU A 366 24.48 2.69 -13.29
CA GLU A 366 23.53 3.32 -12.35
C GLU A 366 24.07 4.61 -11.73
N GLY A 367 25.36 4.65 -11.37
CA GLY A 367 26.00 5.83 -10.82
C GLY A 367 26.00 7.02 -11.78
N GLU A 368 26.28 6.76 -13.07
CA GLU A 368 26.27 7.78 -14.13
C GLU A 368 24.86 8.29 -14.44
N ILE A 369 23.86 7.39 -14.48
CA ILE A 369 22.46 7.78 -14.67
C ILE A 369 21.99 8.64 -13.49
N ARG A 370 22.27 8.21 -12.25
CA ARG A 370 21.94 8.97 -11.04
C ARG A 370 22.58 10.35 -11.06
N LYS A 371 23.87 10.44 -11.37
CA LYS A 371 24.60 11.70 -11.50
C LYS A 371 23.92 12.64 -12.49
N LYS A 372 23.59 12.16 -13.70
CA LYS A 372 22.93 12.98 -14.73
C LYS A 372 21.52 13.44 -14.33
N ILE A 373 20.77 12.62 -13.59
CA ILE A 373 19.45 13.00 -13.05
C ILE A 373 19.59 14.10 -11.98
N ILE A 374 20.63 14.03 -11.13
CA ILE A 374 20.96 15.06 -10.14
C ILE A 374 21.41 16.35 -10.84
N GLU A 375 22.30 16.28 -11.82
CA GLU A 375 22.79 17.42 -12.61
C GLU A 375 21.66 18.13 -13.38
N ALA A 376 20.64 17.38 -13.78
CA ALA A 376 19.42 17.92 -14.38
C ALA A 376 18.45 18.53 -13.36
N ASP A 377 18.84 18.59 -12.07
CA ASP A 377 18.09 19.15 -10.95
C ASP A 377 16.68 18.54 -10.75
N LEU A 378 16.54 17.24 -11.06
CA LEU A 378 15.25 16.56 -11.00
C LEU A 378 14.92 15.95 -9.64
N VAL A 379 15.93 15.58 -8.85
CA VAL A 379 15.73 14.98 -7.52
C VAL A 379 15.23 16.03 -6.55
N ASP A 380 14.01 15.90 -6.07
CA ASP A 380 13.36 16.87 -5.20
C ASP A 380 13.58 16.54 -3.72
N CYS A 381 13.30 15.29 -3.33
CA CYS A 381 13.44 14.82 -1.96
C CYS A 381 13.82 13.34 -1.91
N MET A 382 14.63 12.98 -0.90
CA MET A 382 15.06 11.61 -0.62
C MET A 382 14.67 11.24 0.81
N VAL A 383 13.93 10.14 0.98
CA VAL A 383 13.52 9.66 2.31
C VAL A 383 14.06 8.26 2.56
N ALA A 384 14.90 8.09 3.58
CA ALA A 384 15.34 6.77 4.03
C ALA A 384 14.34 6.20 5.03
N LEU A 385 13.74 5.05 4.72
CA LEU A 385 12.73 4.42 5.56
C LEU A 385 13.32 3.36 6.50
N PRO A 386 12.62 3.00 7.58
CA PRO A 386 12.97 1.85 8.41
C PRO A 386 13.06 0.54 7.59
N GLY A 387 14.09 -0.27 7.81
CA GLY A 387 14.34 -1.49 7.03
C GLY A 387 13.34 -2.64 7.25
N GLN A 388 12.39 -2.49 8.18
CA GLN A 388 11.44 -3.53 8.60
C GLN A 388 9.98 -3.20 8.23
N LEU A 389 9.74 -2.24 7.32
CA LEU A 389 8.38 -1.86 6.92
C LEU A 389 7.71 -2.86 5.95
N PHE A 390 8.48 -3.50 5.07
CA PHE A 390 7.93 -4.37 4.03
C PHE A 390 7.83 -5.83 4.51
N TYR A 391 6.62 -6.39 4.51
CA TYR A 391 6.38 -7.78 4.89
C TYR A 391 7.03 -8.79 3.93
N SER A 392 7.11 -8.43 2.65
CA SER A 392 7.57 -9.31 1.57
C SER A 392 9.06 -9.22 1.28
N THR A 393 9.81 -8.29 1.87
CA THR A 393 11.26 -8.19 1.61
C THR A 393 12.03 -7.69 2.82
N SER A 394 13.20 -8.27 3.03
CA SER A 394 14.18 -7.76 4.00
C SER A 394 15.09 -6.69 3.40
N ILE A 395 14.89 -6.33 2.12
CA ILE A 395 15.64 -5.26 1.46
C ILE A 395 15.12 -3.94 2.01
N PRO A 396 15.95 -3.13 2.69
CA PRO A 396 15.55 -1.79 3.10
C PRO A 396 15.25 -0.93 1.89
N VAL A 397 14.20 -0.12 1.98
CA VAL A 397 13.73 0.75 0.90
C VAL A 397 13.86 2.23 1.26
N CYS A 398 13.79 3.06 0.23
CA CYS A 398 13.77 4.51 0.30
C CYS A 398 12.68 5.05 -0.62
N LEU A 399 12.24 6.28 -0.36
CA LEU A 399 11.39 7.02 -1.27
C LEU A 399 12.24 8.03 -2.03
N TRP A 400 12.02 8.06 -3.34
CA TRP A 400 12.53 9.09 -4.22
C TRP A 400 11.37 10.00 -4.61
N PHE A 401 11.62 11.30 -4.57
CA PHE A 401 10.74 12.30 -5.13
C PHE A 401 11.45 13.01 -6.26
N ILE A 402 10.78 13.11 -7.40
CA ILE A 402 11.26 13.78 -8.61
C ILE A 402 10.30 14.92 -8.93
N ALA A 403 10.84 16.09 -9.24
CA ALA A 403 10.08 17.22 -9.77
C ALA A 403 10.64 17.62 -11.13
N ARG A 404 9.80 17.65 -12.17
CA ARG A 404 10.26 18.10 -13.50
C ARG A 404 10.55 19.61 -13.54
N ASN A 405 9.89 20.37 -12.67
CA ASN A 405 10.10 21.81 -12.55
C ASN A 405 10.07 22.24 -11.08
N LYS A 406 11.20 22.75 -10.57
CA LYS A 406 11.38 23.32 -9.23
C LYS A 406 11.17 24.84 -9.17
N GLU A 407 10.79 25.45 -10.28
CA GLU A 407 10.42 26.86 -10.46
C GLU A 407 8.98 27.01 -10.95
N ASN A 408 8.07 26.16 -10.45
CA ASN A 408 6.66 26.32 -10.75
C ASN A 408 6.03 27.32 -9.77
N HIS A 409 5.09 28.15 -10.24
CA HIS A 409 4.43 29.19 -9.41
C HIS A 409 3.59 28.63 -8.25
N ARG A 410 3.46 27.30 -8.13
CA ARG A 410 2.71 26.62 -7.06
C ARG A 410 3.53 26.52 -5.77
N PHE A 411 4.86 26.48 -5.88
CA PHE A 411 5.77 26.23 -4.77
C PHE A 411 6.84 27.32 -4.69
N ARG A 412 7.63 27.34 -3.61
CA ARG A 412 8.81 28.22 -3.60
C ARG A 412 9.81 27.78 -4.67
N LYS A 413 10.62 28.74 -5.13
CA LYS A 413 11.79 28.45 -5.97
C LYS A 413 12.82 27.68 -5.15
N ARG A 414 13.12 26.45 -5.57
CA ARG A 414 14.05 25.51 -4.89
C ARG A 414 15.04 24.84 -5.85
N THR A 415 15.30 25.51 -6.97
CA THR A 415 16.29 25.08 -7.97
C THR A 415 17.65 24.92 -7.33
N GLY A 416 18.33 23.81 -7.64
CA GLY A 416 19.63 23.49 -7.09
C GLY A 416 19.62 22.95 -5.66
N GLU A 417 18.44 22.74 -5.08
CA GLU A 417 18.26 22.19 -3.73
C GLU A 417 17.63 20.79 -3.78
N THR A 418 18.08 19.91 -2.90
CA THR A 418 17.48 18.58 -2.64
C THR A 418 17.25 18.42 -1.14
N LEU A 419 16.04 17.99 -0.75
CA LEU A 419 15.76 17.66 0.65
C LEU A 419 16.16 16.23 0.95
N PHE A 420 16.85 16.03 2.07
CA PHE A 420 17.15 14.70 2.62
C PHE A 420 16.41 14.52 3.93
N ILE A 421 15.65 13.43 4.07
CA ILE A 421 14.95 13.02 5.30
C ILE A 421 15.41 11.62 5.71
N ASP A 422 15.90 11.48 6.94
CA ASP A 422 16.26 10.20 7.55
C ASP A 422 15.19 9.74 8.54
N ALA A 423 14.29 8.88 8.07
CA ALA A 423 13.22 8.30 8.87
C ALA A 423 13.58 6.90 9.41
N ARG A 424 14.83 6.43 9.30
CA ARG A 424 15.21 5.04 9.61
C ARG A 424 14.96 4.63 11.07
N ARG A 425 14.99 5.60 12.00
CA ARG A 425 14.78 5.37 13.44
C ARG A 425 13.30 5.35 13.84
N LEU A 426 12.41 5.82 12.96
CA LEU A 426 10.97 5.91 13.22
C LEU A 426 10.28 4.53 13.15
N GLY A 427 9.02 4.53 13.54
CA GLY A 427 8.12 3.40 13.49
C GLY A 427 8.13 2.54 14.76
N ARG A 428 6.99 1.92 15.02
CA ARG A 428 6.77 1.00 16.14
C ARG A 428 6.80 -0.45 15.67
N MET A 429 7.31 -1.34 16.51
CA MET A 429 7.18 -2.79 16.25
C MET A 429 5.72 -3.19 16.38
N ILE A 430 5.18 -3.82 15.34
CA ILE A 430 3.81 -4.38 15.33
C ILE A 430 3.81 -5.88 15.59
N ASP A 431 4.94 -6.54 15.34
CA ASP A 431 5.22 -7.90 15.74
C ASP A 431 6.72 -8.05 16.07
N ARG A 432 7.24 -9.27 16.11
CA ARG A 432 8.66 -9.54 16.45
C ARG A 432 9.66 -9.04 15.40
N VAL A 433 9.21 -8.78 14.16
CA VAL A 433 10.06 -8.52 12.99
C VAL A 433 9.70 -7.20 12.30
N HIS A 434 8.42 -6.87 12.17
CA HIS A 434 7.94 -5.77 11.34
C HIS A 434 7.70 -4.48 12.13
N ARG A 435 7.97 -3.36 11.46
CA ARG A 435 7.67 -2.01 11.92
C ARG A 435 6.55 -1.38 11.09
N GLU A 436 5.82 -0.47 11.70
CA GLU A 436 4.92 0.45 11.00
C GLU A 436 5.16 1.88 11.46
N LEU A 437 5.08 2.82 10.51
CA LEU A 437 5.04 4.24 10.83
C LEU A 437 3.69 4.58 11.46
N THR A 438 3.74 5.33 12.56
CA THR A 438 2.53 5.90 13.16
C THR A 438 2.03 7.07 12.33
N HIS A 439 0.74 7.40 12.48
CA HIS A 439 0.15 8.57 11.79
C HIS A 439 0.94 9.86 12.07
N SER A 440 1.29 10.12 13.34
CA SER A 440 2.10 11.29 13.72
C SER A 440 3.49 11.31 13.07
N GLU A 441 4.13 10.16 12.87
CA GLU A 441 5.42 10.09 12.19
C GLU A 441 5.28 10.34 10.70
N MET A 442 4.23 9.81 10.06
CA MET A 442 3.94 10.11 8.65
C MET A 442 3.62 11.58 8.44
N THR A 443 2.78 12.18 9.30
CA THR A 443 2.45 13.61 9.30
C THR A 443 3.73 14.44 9.44
N ARG A 444 4.60 14.12 10.40
CA ARG A 444 5.87 14.83 10.58
C ARG A 444 6.73 14.82 9.31
N ILE A 445 6.84 13.67 8.63
CA ILE A 445 7.62 13.57 7.38
C ILE A 445 6.97 14.40 6.28
N ALA A 446 5.65 14.29 6.10
CA ALA A 446 4.89 15.00 5.07
C ALA A 446 4.97 16.52 5.27
N GLU A 447 4.68 17.01 6.48
CA GLU A 447 4.74 18.43 6.84
C GLU A 447 6.16 18.99 6.66
N THR A 448 7.20 18.22 6.96
CA THR A 448 8.60 18.64 6.72
C THR A 448 8.86 18.87 5.25
N TYR A 449 8.38 17.97 4.39
CA TYR A 449 8.53 18.11 2.94
C TYR A 449 7.66 19.25 2.39
N HIS A 450 6.43 19.43 2.86
CA HIS A 450 5.55 20.53 2.45
C HIS A 450 6.09 21.91 2.87
N ALA A 451 6.59 22.02 4.10
CA ALA A 451 7.27 23.23 4.58
C ALA A 451 8.50 23.55 3.73
N TRP A 452 9.33 22.53 3.44
CA TRP A 452 10.49 22.71 2.57
C TRP A 452 10.10 23.04 1.12
N ARG A 453 9.05 22.44 0.58
CA ARG A 453 8.57 22.69 -0.79
C ARG A 453 7.88 24.05 -0.90
N GLY A 454 7.46 24.64 0.22
CA GLY A 454 6.80 25.94 0.30
C GLY A 454 5.33 25.86 -0.12
N ASP A 455 4.64 24.81 0.32
CA ASP A 455 3.21 24.63 0.11
C ASP A 455 2.40 25.74 0.82
N GLU A 456 1.28 26.12 0.22
CA GLU A 456 0.38 27.10 0.83
C GLU A 456 -0.17 26.57 2.16
N GLY A 457 -0.02 27.36 3.23
CA GLY A 457 -0.43 26.97 4.58
C GLY A 457 0.56 26.07 5.31
N ALA A 458 1.67 25.65 4.69
CA ALA A 458 2.73 24.96 5.39
C ALA A 458 3.56 25.92 6.27
N GLY A 459 4.10 25.41 7.38
CA GLY A 459 4.96 26.18 8.28
C GLY A 459 6.33 26.52 7.69
N GLU A 460 7.14 27.24 8.46
CA GLU A 460 8.54 27.52 8.07
C GLU A 460 9.40 26.26 8.17
N TYR A 461 10.23 26.03 7.14
CA TYR A 461 11.20 24.94 7.13
C TYR A 461 12.48 25.29 7.90
N ALA A 462 13.02 24.32 8.64
CA ALA A 462 14.34 24.37 9.23
C ALA A 462 15.01 22.99 9.17
N ASP A 463 16.34 22.98 9.01
CA ASP A 463 17.14 21.76 9.11
C ASP A 463 17.12 21.22 10.54
N VAL A 464 17.01 19.90 10.70
CA VAL A 464 16.97 19.22 11.99
C VAL A 464 18.02 18.12 12.02
N PRO A 465 19.08 18.24 12.84
CA PRO A 465 20.15 17.24 12.93
C PRO A 465 19.60 15.83 13.19
N GLY A 466 20.05 14.89 12.38
CA GLY A 466 19.63 13.48 12.41
C GLY A 466 18.26 13.19 11.82
N PHE A 467 17.53 14.20 11.30
CA PHE A 467 16.21 14.02 10.71
C PHE A 467 16.09 14.60 9.31
N CYS A 468 16.34 15.90 9.09
CA CYS A 468 16.20 16.50 7.77
C CYS A 468 17.25 17.58 7.47
N LYS A 469 17.64 17.71 6.20
CA LYS A 469 18.53 18.77 5.71
C LYS A 469 18.25 19.12 4.25
N SER A 470 18.19 20.42 3.94
CA SER A 470 18.19 20.94 2.57
C SER A 470 19.63 21.12 2.10
N THR A 471 19.97 20.49 0.98
CA THR A 471 21.35 20.40 0.50
C THR A 471 21.44 20.92 -0.93
N THR A 472 22.53 21.61 -1.25
CA THR A 472 22.78 22.13 -2.60
C THR A 472 23.33 21.06 -3.55
N LEU A 473 23.14 21.22 -4.86
CA LEU A 473 23.73 20.30 -5.86
C LEU A 473 25.25 20.19 -5.72
N ALA A 474 25.95 21.27 -5.38
CA ALA A 474 27.39 21.27 -5.15
C ALA A 474 27.77 20.37 -3.97
N GLU A 475 27.04 20.45 -2.85
CA GLU A 475 27.25 19.58 -1.69
C GLU A 475 26.94 18.10 -2.02
N VAL A 476 25.92 17.82 -2.85
CA VAL A 476 25.65 16.46 -3.34
C VAL A 476 26.79 15.93 -4.22
N GLU A 477 27.34 16.78 -5.08
CA GLU A 477 28.47 16.43 -5.96
C GLU A 477 29.74 16.15 -5.14
N GLU A 478 30.06 16.99 -4.15
CA GLU A 478 31.17 16.80 -3.21
C GLU A 478 31.05 15.47 -2.44
N ASN A 479 29.82 15.04 -2.14
CA ASN A 479 29.52 13.76 -1.52
C ASN A 479 29.48 12.57 -2.50
N GLY A 480 29.94 12.77 -3.74
CA GLY A 480 30.08 11.74 -4.76
C GLY A 480 28.75 11.32 -5.40
N ASN A 481 27.76 12.21 -5.46
CA ASN A 481 26.42 11.95 -6.01
C ASN A 481 25.70 10.77 -5.31
N VAL A 482 25.99 10.57 -4.02
CA VAL A 482 25.32 9.57 -3.17
C VAL A 482 24.14 10.22 -2.49
N LEU A 483 22.95 9.67 -2.68
CA LEU A 483 21.69 10.26 -2.21
C LEU A 483 21.21 9.72 -0.86
N THR A 484 22.08 9.08 -0.08
CA THR A 484 21.71 8.51 1.23
C THR A 484 21.53 9.64 2.25
N PRO A 485 20.31 9.86 2.81
CA PRO A 485 20.04 10.96 3.75
C PRO A 485 20.98 11.05 4.95
N GLY A 486 21.39 9.90 5.50
CA GLY A 486 22.33 9.84 6.63
C GLY A 486 23.71 10.47 6.38
N ARG A 487 24.09 10.79 5.14
CA ARG A 487 25.31 11.57 4.84
C ARG A 487 25.15 13.07 5.07
N TYR A 488 23.92 13.56 5.00
CA TYR A 488 23.61 14.99 4.98
C TYR A 488 23.05 15.47 6.31
N VAL A 489 22.13 14.71 6.91
CA VAL A 489 21.36 15.16 8.08
C VAL A 489 22.18 15.23 9.37
N GLY A 490 23.39 14.67 9.42
CA GLY A 490 24.22 14.61 10.63
C GLY A 490 23.66 13.63 11.68
N ALA A 491 24.13 13.76 12.92
CA ALA A 491 23.62 13.00 14.06
C ALA A 491 22.64 13.87 14.88
N GLU A 492 21.62 13.24 15.48
CA GLU A 492 20.85 13.90 16.54
C GLU A 492 21.81 14.35 17.63
N VAL A 493 21.68 15.59 18.08
CA VAL A 493 22.30 16.04 19.32
C VAL A 493 21.64 15.22 20.42
N GLN A 494 22.32 14.18 20.89
CA GLN A 494 21.93 13.57 22.16
C GLN A 494 22.00 14.69 23.19
N GLU A 495 20.91 14.95 23.92
CA GLU A 495 21.05 15.62 25.22
C GLU A 495 22.15 14.84 25.92
N GLU A 496 23.28 15.50 26.19
CA GLU A 496 24.41 14.87 26.85
C GLU A 496 23.84 14.19 28.10
N ASP A 497 23.85 12.85 28.11
CA ASP A 497 23.91 12.13 29.37
C ASP A 497 25.05 12.82 30.12
N SER A 498 24.72 13.44 31.25
CA SER A 498 25.54 14.43 31.95
C SER A 498 26.85 13.87 32.54
N GLU A 499 27.33 12.74 32.04
CA GLU A 499 28.64 12.19 32.33
C GLU A 499 29.61 12.46 31.16
N PRO A 500 30.70 13.20 31.41
CA PRO A 500 31.83 13.28 30.50
C PRO A 500 32.28 11.90 30.02
N PHE A 501 32.67 11.79 28.74
CA PHE A 501 33.16 10.54 28.13
C PHE A 501 34.21 9.81 28.98
N GLU A 502 35.09 10.56 29.67
CA GLU A 502 36.09 9.96 30.56
C GLU A 502 35.46 9.24 31.76
N ASP A 503 34.38 9.77 32.33
CA ASP A 503 33.67 9.19 33.46
C ASP A 503 32.90 7.94 33.04
N THR A 504 32.22 7.98 31.89
CA THR A 504 31.55 6.81 31.30
C THR A 504 32.55 5.72 30.94
N MET A 505 33.69 6.06 30.34
CA MET A 505 34.74 5.09 29.99
C MET A 505 35.37 4.47 31.25
N ALA A 506 35.60 5.26 32.30
CA ALA A 506 36.07 4.76 33.59
C ALA A 506 35.06 3.80 34.22
N HIS A 507 33.77 4.15 34.19
CA HIS A 507 32.69 3.30 34.70
C HIS A 507 32.59 1.97 33.93
N LEU A 508 32.56 2.02 32.59
CA LEU A 508 32.48 0.83 31.74
C LEU A 508 33.73 -0.06 31.88
N THR A 509 34.91 0.53 31.99
CA THR A 509 36.17 -0.21 32.20
C THR A 509 36.16 -0.92 33.56
N LYS A 510 35.68 -0.25 34.61
CA LYS A 510 35.52 -0.85 35.93
C LYS A 510 34.52 -2.02 35.90
N LYS A 511 33.36 -1.81 35.28
CA LYS A 511 32.33 -2.84 35.14
C LYS A 511 32.84 -4.06 34.35
N LEU A 512 33.59 -3.83 33.27
CA LEU A 512 34.22 -4.91 32.50
C LEU A 512 35.24 -5.67 33.35
N THR A 513 36.05 -4.96 34.15
CA THR A 513 37.04 -5.56 35.06
C THR A 513 36.36 -6.44 36.11
N ASP A 514 35.27 -5.96 36.71
CA ASP A 514 34.48 -6.72 37.69
C ASP A 514 33.86 -7.98 37.06
N GLN A 515 33.31 -7.86 35.84
CA GLN A 515 32.76 -9.00 35.10
C GLN A 515 33.83 -10.02 34.72
N MET A 516 35.02 -9.58 34.32
CA MET A 516 36.15 -10.47 34.06
C MET A 516 36.64 -11.20 35.32
N ALA A 517 36.64 -10.52 36.47
CA ALA A 517 36.99 -11.14 37.75
C ALA A 517 35.96 -12.21 38.14
N GLU A 518 34.67 -11.92 37.95
CA GLU A 518 33.59 -12.88 38.23
C GLU A 518 33.63 -14.07 37.26
N ALA A 519 33.90 -13.84 35.98
CA ALA A 519 34.10 -14.93 35.01
C ALA A 519 35.23 -15.87 35.44
N ARG A 520 36.41 -15.34 35.81
CA ARG A 520 37.51 -16.17 36.32
C ARG A 520 37.15 -16.93 37.60
N ARG A 521 36.33 -16.34 38.48
CA ARG A 521 35.85 -17.02 39.69
C ARG A 521 34.94 -18.19 39.33
N LEU A 522 34.03 -17.99 38.38
CA LEU A 522 33.13 -19.02 37.90
C LEU A 522 33.87 -20.12 37.15
N ASP A 523 34.85 -19.78 36.30
CA ASP A 523 35.70 -20.74 35.60
C ASP A 523 36.45 -21.65 36.58
N LYS A 524 37.02 -21.07 37.64
CA LYS A 524 37.65 -21.84 38.73
C LYS A 524 36.66 -22.74 39.48
N ALA A 525 35.44 -22.26 39.72
CA ALA A 525 34.41 -23.05 40.36
C ALA A 525 33.96 -24.23 39.47
N ILE A 526 33.86 -24.00 38.15
CA ILE A 526 33.55 -25.02 37.15
C ILE A 526 34.68 -26.06 37.10
N ALA A 527 35.94 -25.64 36.99
CA ALA A 527 37.09 -26.55 36.99
C ALA A 527 37.13 -27.42 38.25
N LYS A 528 36.97 -26.81 39.44
CA LYS A 528 36.91 -27.54 40.71
C LYS A 528 35.74 -28.53 40.76
N ASN A 529 34.58 -28.17 40.20
CA ASN A 529 33.45 -29.09 40.12
C ASN A 529 33.74 -30.24 39.17
N LEU A 530 34.38 -30.00 38.03
CA LEU A 530 34.79 -31.04 37.09
C LEU A 530 35.81 -32.01 37.68
N GLU A 531 36.75 -31.54 38.51
CA GLU A 531 37.66 -32.40 39.30
C GLU A 531 36.88 -33.33 40.25
N ILE A 532 35.86 -32.82 40.95
CA ILE A 532 35.02 -33.62 41.86
C ILE A 532 34.29 -34.75 41.10
N PHE A 533 33.93 -34.53 39.84
CA PHE A 533 33.27 -35.52 38.98
C PHE A 533 34.25 -36.40 38.18
N GLY A 534 35.57 -36.25 38.35
CA GLY A 534 36.59 -37.08 37.70
C GLY A 534 36.93 -36.68 36.26
N PHE A 535 36.61 -35.45 35.85
CA PHE A 535 36.82 -34.93 34.49
C PHE A 535 37.71 -33.67 34.42
N GLY A 536 38.45 -33.33 35.48
CA GLY A 536 39.41 -32.22 35.46
C GLY A 536 40.72 -32.64 34.78
N GLU A 537 41.13 -31.92 33.73
CA GLU A 537 42.50 -32.04 33.18
C GLU A 537 43.45 -31.16 34.01
N ASP A 538 44.56 -31.75 34.51
CA ASP A 538 45.66 -31.00 35.12
C ASP A 538 46.33 -30.14 34.02
N SER A 539 46.10 -28.83 34.02
CA SER A 539 46.86 -27.83 33.25
C SER A 539 46.83 -26.46 33.89
#